data_AF-A0A940B459-F1
#
_entry.id   AF-A0A940B459-F1
#
_cell.length_a   1.000
_cell.length_b   1.000
_cell.length_c   1.000
_cell.angle_alpha   90.00
_cell.angle_beta   90.00
_cell.angle_gamma   90.00
#
_symmetry.space_group_name_H-M   'P 1'
#
loop_
_entity.id
_entity.type
_entity.pdbx_description
1 polymer ?
#
loop_
_entity_poly.entity_id
_entity_poly.type
_entity_poly.pdbx_seq_one_letter_code
_entity_poly.pdbx_strand_id
1 'polypeptide(L)'
;MRSWLRCFSVMLVLCVFSTMLTSCSGKGLKKKTIDVPEMARIVADSLDDISLTESLFESIPEEQRDGLTYSEYYEYISVLQKMIPNQGRVLTFEIVEGAEKKRLLEAMISGDADDYSDLIMSCVPIKVTTTGIRRSGTPIYFYLQTKPDGTVFLSRSWAKSCMDLYAFSVHYFEAYTNENLTDVISLIPYTETTEPLPESKDILREKAKEMIHFYTHNVKSDKSDYEMISIDASNLLYLQPEVYDNHLRVSSRQVRFRSDAQDVISVIDPIEHELKTADLYLYYNNRRTLRIGDNAAPLQLSSIFGDPLTVSCGPVMEPAENMEDGLRNILIRYKGFSITVYGVYHGEDDWTGTLVHFDIYSSKKVGIGSNMSLNESSWDVLSQYPFADQMGYEMKVTVDGETYSLKIEFDKENKNEDGSFPISAMSLKQE
;
A
#
# COMPACT_ATOMS: atom_id res chain seq x y z
N MET A 1 30.36 -6.85 90.30
CA MET A 1 29.16 -7.45 89.66
C MET A 1 29.63 -8.13 88.39
N ARG A 2 29.81 -9.47 88.41
CA ARG A 2 28.92 -10.47 87.78
C ARG A 2 28.54 -10.04 86.35
N SER A 3 28.86 -10.76 85.27
CA SER A 3 29.33 -12.13 85.05
C SER A 3 29.89 -12.21 83.61
N TRP A 4 31.01 -12.90 83.33
CA TRP A 4 31.05 -14.24 82.67
C TRP A 4 30.34 -14.31 81.29
N LEU A 5 30.84 -14.90 80.21
CA LEU A 5 32.05 -15.69 79.91
C LEU A 5 32.12 -15.84 78.37
N ARG A 6 33.27 -15.56 77.73
CA ARG A 6 34.15 -16.45 76.94
C ARG A 6 33.51 -17.51 76.02
N CYS A 7 34.04 -17.62 74.80
CA CYS A 7 34.89 -18.75 74.34
C CYS A 7 35.49 -18.41 72.95
N PHE A 8 36.82 -18.25 72.83
CA PHE A 8 37.80 -19.25 72.36
C PHE A 8 37.64 -19.58 70.85
N SER A 9 38.45 -19.04 69.93
CA SER A 9 39.90 -19.24 69.67
C SER A 9 40.25 -20.66 69.20
N VAL A 10 40.54 -20.83 67.90
CA VAL A 10 41.61 -21.67 67.30
C VAL A 10 41.85 -21.11 65.88
N MET A 11 42.91 -20.32 65.59
CA MET A 11 44.27 -20.74 65.16
C MET A 11 44.23 -21.74 63.99
N LEU A 12 45.02 -21.74 62.92
CA LEU A 12 46.33 -21.20 62.54
C LEU A 12 46.62 -21.89 61.18
N VAL A 13 47.68 -21.49 60.48
CA VAL A 13 48.45 -22.28 59.45
C VAL A 13 47.93 -22.03 58.01
N LEU A 14 48.69 -21.50 57.04
CA LEU A 14 50.13 -21.24 56.92
C LEU A 14 50.38 -20.20 55.80
N CYS A 15 51.27 -19.26 56.11
CA CYS A 15 52.36 -18.68 55.32
C CYS A 15 52.23 -18.41 53.81
N VAL A 16 52.45 -17.18 53.29
CA VAL A 16 53.55 -16.19 53.44
C VAL A 16 54.63 -16.35 52.34
N PHE A 17 55.03 -15.18 51.80
CA PHE A 17 56.16 -14.86 50.89
C PHE A 17 56.00 -15.30 49.42
N SER A 18 56.28 -14.51 48.38
CA SER A 18 56.53 -13.07 48.16
C SER A 18 56.91 -12.88 46.69
N THR A 19 56.57 -11.73 46.13
CA THR A 19 57.27 -10.99 45.07
C THR A 19 58.21 -11.76 44.13
N MET A 20 57.84 -11.86 42.85
CA MET A 20 58.50 -11.19 41.72
C MET A 20 58.15 -11.87 40.38
N LEU A 21 57.83 -11.02 39.41
CA LEU A 21 58.11 -11.15 37.98
C LEU A 21 57.27 -12.13 37.14
N THR A 22 56.75 -11.53 36.06
CA THR A 22 56.43 -12.12 34.75
C THR A 22 55.28 -13.11 34.68
N SER A 23 54.08 -12.58 34.44
CA SER A 23 53.21 -13.15 33.41
C SER A 23 52.69 -12.04 32.49
N CYS A 24 53.57 -11.61 31.58
CA CYS A 24 53.11 -11.17 30.27
C CYS A 24 52.66 -12.43 29.52
N SER A 25 51.42 -12.87 29.70
CA SER A 25 50.77 -13.74 28.73
C SER A 25 49.26 -13.69 28.90
N GLY A 26 48.72 -12.59 28.40
CA GLY A 26 47.31 -12.40 28.11
C GLY A 26 47.22 -11.31 27.06
N LYS A 27 48.09 -11.35 26.04
CA LYS A 27 47.86 -10.59 24.82
C LYS A 27 46.46 -10.96 24.37
N GLY A 28 45.56 -9.97 24.39
CA GLY A 28 44.23 -10.13 23.89
C GLY A 28 44.30 -10.87 22.56
N LEU A 29 43.60 -11.99 22.49
CA LEU A 29 42.95 -12.34 21.24
C LEU A 29 42.10 -11.12 20.92
N LYS A 30 42.66 -10.17 20.16
CA LYS A 30 41.85 -9.25 19.36
C LYS A 30 40.92 -10.21 18.62
N LYS A 31 39.64 -10.28 19.02
CA LYS A 31 38.62 -10.95 18.22
C LYS A 31 38.80 -10.32 16.84
N LYS A 32 39.27 -11.13 15.89
CA LYS A 32 39.60 -10.68 14.55
C LYS A 32 38.30 -10.08 14.01
N THR A 33 38.30 -8.78 13.73
CA THR A 33 37.18 -8.17 13.01
C THR A 33 37.01 -8.93 11.71
N ILE A 34 35.77 -9.29 11.40
CA ILE A 34 35.43 -9.96 10.14
C ILE A 34 35.12 -8.90 9.08
N ASP A 35 35.44 -9.21 7.83
CA ASP A 35 35.18 -8.33 6.69
C ASP A 35 33.78 -8.59 6.11
N VAL A 36 33.39 -7.79 5.11
CA VAL A 36 32.08 -7.91 4.44
C VAL A 36 31.84 -9.31 3.88
N PRO A 37 32.78 -9.94 3.13
CA PRO A 37 32.57 -11.30 2.63
C PRO A 37 32.28 -12.32 3.73
N GLU A 38 33.03 -12.29 4.84
CA GLU A 38 32.82 -13.25 5.92
C GLU A 38 31.51 -13.00 6.67
N MET A 39 31.13 -11.73 6.91
CA MET A 39 29.82 -11.40 7.48
C MET A 39 28.67 -11.83 6.56
N ALA A 40 28.81 -11.59 5.25
CA ALA A 40 27.81 -12.01 4.26
C ALA A 40 27.67 -13.53 4.21
N ARG A 41 28.78 -14.28 4.29
CA ARG A 41 28.77 -15.74 4.39
C ARG A 41 28.02 -16.21 5.63
N ILE A 42 28.31 -15.65 6.80
CA ILE A 42 27.64 -16.00 8.07
C ILE A 42 26.12 -15.81 7.98
N VAL A 43 25.66 -14.70 7.40
CA VAL A 43 24.23 -14.44 7.20
C VAL A 43 23.63 -15.39 6.16
N ALA A 44 24.28 -15.57 5.00
CA ALA A 44 23.80 -16.46 3.94
C ALA A 44 23.70 -17.94 4.40
N ASP A 45 24.69 -18.42 5.15
CA ASP A 45 24.68 -19.78 5.72
C ASP A 45 23.56 -19.92 6.77
N SER A 46 23.30 -18.88 7.56
CA SER A 46 22.17 -18.86 8.51
C SER A 46 20.82 -18.84 7.80
N LEU A 47 20.73 -18.22 6.62
CA LEU A 47 19.53 -18.25 5.79
C LEU A 47 19.29 -19.63 5.17
N ASP A 48 20.35 -20.36 4.80
CA ASP A 48 20.22 -21.72 4.24
C ASP A 48 19.81 -22.76 5.30
N ASP A 49 20.44 -22.71 6.48
CA ASP A 49 20.23 -23.68 7.55
C ASP A 49 20.09 -23.00 8.91
N ILE A 50 18.84 -22.88 9.37
CA ILE A 50 18.47 -22.25 10.65
C ILE A 50 19.10 -22.98 11.87
N SER A 51 19.51 -24.26 11.71
CA SER A 51 20.14 -25.01 12.81
C SER A 51 21.56 -24.55 13.09
N LEU A 52 22.22 -23.89 12.13
CA LEU A 52 23.58 -23.38 12.28
C LEU A 52 23.62 -21.96 12.88
N THR A 53 22.47 -21.26 12.93
CA THR A 53 22.36 -19.85 13.28
C THR A 53 23.00 -19.50 14.62
N GLU A 54 22.91 -20.35 15.64
CA GLU A 54 23.55 -20.10 16.96
C GLU A 54 25.07 -20.06 16.85
N SER A 55 25.67 -21.12 16.30
CA SER A 55 27.12 -21.22 16.13
C SER A 55 27.69 -20.12 15.22
N LEU A 56 26.94 -19.76 14.18
CA LEU A 56 27.29 -18.71 13.23
C LEU A 56 27.22 -17.33 13.88
N PHE A 57 26.18 -17.05 14.67
CA PHE A 57 26.07 -15.81 15.44
C PHE A 57 27.21 -15.65 16.45
N GLU A 58 27.58 -16.73 17.15
CA GLU A 58 28.68 -16.72 18.11
C GLU A 58 30.03 -16.37 17.47
N SER A 59 30.21 -16.69 16.19
CA SER A 59 31.43 -16.39 15.43
C SER A 59 31.61 -14.89 15.13
N ILE A 60 30.53 -14.10 15.15
CA ILE A 60 30.57 -12.66 14.90
C ILE A 60 31.19 -11.94 16.12
N PRO A 61 32.19 -11.06 15.97
CA PRO A 61 32.69 -10.27 17.09
C PRO A 61 31.62 -9.36 17.70
N GLU A 62 31.60 -9.24 19.03
CA GLU A 62 30.58 -8.47 19.78
C GLU A 62 30.50 -7.00 19.32
N GLU A 63 31.65 -6.39 19.00
CA GLU A 63 31.76 -5.02 18.47
C GLU A 63 31.10 -4.82 17.09
N GLN A 64 30.83 -5.91 16.36
CA GLN A 64 30.19 -5.94 15.03
C GLN A 64 28.73 -6.43 15.10
N ARG A 65 28.18 -6.68 16.29
CA ARG A 65 26.77 -7.05 16.50
C ARG A 65 25.87 -5.88 16.86
N ASP A 66 26.44 -4.71 17.20
CA ASP A 66 25.66 -3.53 17.62
C ASP A 66 24.66 -3.80 18.76
N GLY A 67 25.07 -4.66 19.71
CA GLY A 67 24.21 -5.08 20.83
C GLY A 67 23.03 -5.98 20.45
N LEU A 68 22.95 -6.44 19.19
CA LEU A 68 21.99 -7.46 18.75
C LEU A 68 22.18 -8.73 19.56
N THR A 69 21.09 -9.24 20.13
CA THR A 69 21.07 -10.51 20.87
C THR A 69 20.91 -11.69 19.93
N TYR A 70 21.22 -12.91 20.40
CA TYR A 70 20.98 -14.12 19.60
C TYR A 70 19.51 -14.29 19.22
N SER A 71 18.58 -14.01 20.15
CA SER A 71 17.14 -14.13 19.89
C SER A 71 16.67 -13.17 18.79
N GLU A 72 17.11 -11.91 18.82
CA GLU A 72 16.80 -10.94 17.76
C GLU A 72 17.45 -11.34 16.42
N TYR A 73 18.67 -11.86 16.45
CA TYR A 73 19.32 -12.37 15.23
C TYR A 73 18.57 -13.56 14.63
N TYR A 74 18.17 -14.53 15.47
CA TYR A 74 17.41 -15.71 15.03
C TYR A 74 16.06 -15.32 14.41
N GLU A 75 15.34 -14.39 15.04
CA GLU A 75 14.07 -13.88 14.53
C GLU A 75 14.27 -13.12 13.21
N TYR A 76 15.27 -12.24 13.13
CA TYR A 76 15.62 -11.54 11.89
C TYR A 76 15.95 -12.50 10.73
N ILE A 77 16.77 -13.52 10.97
CA ILE A 77 17.08 -14.56 9.97
C ILE A 77 15.80 -15.31 9.57
N SER A 78 14.92 -15.63 10.53
CA SER A 78 13.64 -16.29 10.26
C SER A 78 12.71 -15.45 9.39
N VAL A 79 12.73 -14.12 9.55
CA VAL A 79 12.01 -13.18 8.68
C VAL A 79 12.61 -13.18 7.28
N LEU A 80 13.93 -13.02 7.15
CA LEU A 80 14.60 -13.02 5.84
C LEU A 80 14.41 -14.34 5.07
N GLN A 81 14.35 -15.48 5.78
CA GLN A 81 14.05 -16.78 5.18
C GLN A 81 12.68 -16.82 4.49
N LYS A 82 11.71 -15.98 4.87
CA LYS A 82 10.41 -15.89 4.20
C LYS A 82 10.50 -15.35 2.77
N MET A 83 11.61 -14.72 2.38
CA MET A 83 11.88 -14.34 0.99
C MET A 83 12.33 -15.52 0.12
N ILE A 84 12.84 -16.60 0.74
CA ILE A 84 13.29 -17.79 0.02
C ILE A 84 12.04 -18.59 -0.40
N PRO A 85 11.94 -19.00 -1.68
CA PRO A 85 10.81 -19.81 -2.15
C PRO A 85 10.60 -21.06 -1.29
N ASN A 86 9.36 -21.54 -1.19
CA ASN A 86 9.07 -22.80 -0.50
C ASN A 86 9.95 -23.93 -1.04
N GLN A 87 10.67 -24.63 -0.15
CA GLN A 87 11.68 -25.67 -0.47
C GLN A 87 12.96 -25.16 -1.18
N GLY A 88 13.10 -23.84 -1.32
CA GLY A 88 14.31 -23.19 -1.78
C GLY A 88 15.45 -23.29 -0.76
N ARG A 89 16.67 -23.18 -1.26
CA ARG A 89 17.93 -23.17 -0.51
C ARG A 89 18.85 -22.12 -1.08
N VAL A 90 19.73 -21.57 -0.26
CA VAL A 90 20.73 -20.61 -0.74
C VAL A 90 21.83 -21.37 -1.47
N LEU A 91 22.13 -20.94 -2.71
CA LEU A 91 23.20 -21.53 -3.52
C LEU A 91 24.47 -20.71 -3.41
N THR A 92 24.34 -19.41 -3.62
CA THR A 92 25.45 -18.46 -3.63
C THR A 92 24.98 -17.08 -3.20
N PHE A 93 25.92 -16.24 -2.81
CA PHE A 93 25.70 -14.83 -2.61
C PHE A 93 26.72 -13.99 -3.39
N GLU A 94 26.36 -12.76 -3.70
CA GLU A 94 27.18 -11.79 -4.41
C GLU A 94 27.12 -10.44 -3.70
N ILE A 95 28.27 -9.83 -3.43
CA ILE A 95 28.35 -8.46 -2.91
C ILE A 95 28.08 -7.51 -4.07
N VAL A 96 27.05 -6.67 -3.93
CA VAL A 96 26.68 -5.72 -4.97
C VAL A 96 27.50 -4.43 -4.83
N GLU A 97 28.14 -4.02 -5.91
CA GLU A 97 29.03 -2.85 -5.94
C GLU A 97 28.68 -1.86 -7.07
N GLY A 98 29.37 -0.71 -7.09
CA GLY A 98 29.34 0.25 -8.18
C GLY A 98 27.96 0.84 -8.46
N ALA A 99 27.61 0.92 -9.74
CA ALA A 99 26.36 1.55 -10.20
C ALA A 99 25.11 0.80 -9.77
N GLU A 100 25.16 -0.54 -9.66
CA GLU A 100 24.01 -1.34 -9.20
C GLU A 100 23.71 -1.06 -7.73
N LYS A 101 24.75 -1.04 -6.88
CA LYS A 101 24.62 -0.66 -5.46
C LYS A 101 23.96 0.71 -5.35
N LYS A 102 24.49 1.70 -6.06
CA LYS A 102 23.97 3.07 -6.02
C LYS A 102 22.48 3.11 -6.40
N ARG A 103 22.11 2.45 -7.51
CA ARG A 103 20.71 2.37 -7.97
C ARG A 103 19.78 1.73 -6.94
N LEU A 104 20.21 0.65 -6.28
CA LEU A 104 19.40 -0.03 -5.26
C LEU A 104 19.15 0.89 -4.06
N LEU A 105 20.20 1.54 -3.54
CA LEU A 105 20.08 2.43 -2.39
C LEU A 105 19.27 3.69 -2.72
N GLU A 106 19.46 4.28 -3.90
CA GLU A 106 18.66 5.42 -4.37
C GLU A 106 17.19 5.04 -4.55
N ALA A 107 16.89 3.84 -5.05
CA ALA A 107 15.52 3.36 -5.19
C ALA A 107 14.82 3.22 -3.82
N MET A 108 15.55 2.75 -2.79
CA MET A 108 15.03 2.67 -1.41
C MET A 108 14.72 4.05 -0.84
N ILE A 109 15.60 5.04 -1.05
CA ILE A 109 15.42 6.41 -0.56
C ILE A 109 14.27 7.12 -1.30
N SER A 110 14.23 6.99 -2.64
CA SER A 110 13.23 7.67 -3.50
C SER A 110 11.79 7.24 -3.24
N GLY A 111 11.57 6.17 -2.48
CA GLY A 111 10.25 5.75 -2.01
C GLY A 111 9.80 6.47 -0.73
N ASP A 112 10.13 7.76 -0.60
CA ASP A 112 9.88 8.62 0.58
C ASP A 112 10.43 8.03 1.90
N ALA A 113 11.61 7.41 1.87
CA ALA A 113 12.35 6.93 3.05
C ALA A 113 13.48 7.89 3.43
N ASP A 114 13.30 9.20 3.18
CA ASP A 114 14.30 10.25 3.42
C ASP A 114 14.87 10.20 4.84
N ASP A 115 14.07 9.80 5.81
CA ASP A 115 14.47 9.70 7.21
C ASP A 115 15.41 8.53 7.53
N TYR A 116 15.48 7.50 6.67
CA TYR A 116 16.42 6.38 6.79
C TYR A 116 17.66 6.55 5.90
N SER A 117 17.80 7.67 5.20
CA SER A 117 18.82 7.89 4.17
C SER A 117 20.23 7.54 4.63
N ASP A 118 20.66 8.01 5.81
CA ASP A 118 22.01 7.75 6.31
C ASP A 118 22.25 6.25 6.57
N LEU A 119 21.26 5.58 7.16
CA LEU A 119 21.33 4.15 7.43
C LEU A 119 21.36 3.35 6.11
N ILE A 120 20.48 3.70 5.16
CA ILE A 120 20.42 3.07 3.84
C ILE A 120 21.72 3.29 3.06
N MET A 121 22.28 4.50 3.07
CA MET A 121 23.52 4.82 2.37
C MET A 121 24.74 4.09 2.97
N SER A 122 24.68 3.72 4.25
CA SER A 122 25.71 2.90 4.90
C SER A 122 25.66 1.42 4.50
N CYS A 123 24.59 0.99 3.80
CA CYS A 123 24.37 -0.41 3.48
C CYS A 123 25.29 -0.93 2.38
N VAL A 124 25.58 -2.22 2.47
CA VAL A 124 26.18 -3.05 1.44
C VAL A 124 25.15 -4.12 1.08
N PRO A 125 24.50 -4.00 -0.10
CA PRO A 125 23.53 -4.99 -0.55
C PRO A 125 24.23 -6.29 -0.91
N ILE A 126 23.69 -7.39 -0.43
CA ILE A 126 24.13 -8.76 -0.74
C ILE A 126 23.01 -9.45 -1.48
N LYS A 127 23.27 -9.81 -2.74
CA LYS A 127 22.33 -10.54 -3.59
C LYS A 127 22.44 -12.03 -3.30
N VAL A 128 21.30 -12.68 -3.07
CA VAL A 128 21.23 -14.11 -2.79
C VAL A 128 20.62 -14.84 -3.98
N THR A 129 21.30 -15.90 -4.43
CA THR A 129 20.77 -16.83 -5.43
C THR A 129 20.26 -18.07 -4.72
N THR A 130 19.01 -18.45 -4.99
CA THR A 130 18.38 -19.62 -4.36
C THR A 130 18.01 -20.69 -5.39
N THR A 131 17.77 -21.91 -4.91
CA THR A 131 16.99 -22.88 -5.67
C THR A 131 15.52 -22.46 -5.70
N GLY A 132 14.82 -22.84 -6.77
CA GLY A 132 13.42 -22.46 -6.99
C GLY A 132 13.27 -21.20 -7.85
N ILE A 133 12.04 -20.97 -8.31
CA ILE A 133 11.68 -19.83 -9.16
C ILE A 133 10.76 -18.92 -8.34
N ARG A 134 11.13 -17.65 -8.24
CA ARG A 134 10.29 -16.60 -7.65
C ARG A 134 9.26 -16.13 -8.67
N ARG A 135 7.99 -15.97 -8.27
CA ARG A 135 6.92 -15.48 -9.15
C ARG A 135 7.20 -14.03 -9.56
N SER A 136 7.78 -13.25 -8.64
CA SER A 136 8.17 -11.86 -8.90
C SER A 136 9.31 -11.70 -9.91
N GLY A 137 10.12 -12.75 -10.15
CA GLY A 137 11.39 -12.64 -10.89
C GLY A 137 12.44 -11.72 -10.26
N THR A 138 12.16 -11.18 -9.07
CA THR A 138 13.03 -10.21 -8.39
C THR A 138 14.12 -10.95 -7.61
N PRO A 139 15.39 -10.52 -7.64
CA PRO A 139 16.43 -11.14 -6.81
C PRO A 139 16.18 -10.90 -5.31
N ILE A 140 16.68 -11.81 -4.46
CA ILE A 140 16.64 -11.62 -3.00
C ILE A 140 17.86 -10.81 -2.60
N TYR A 141 17.66 -9.80 -1.76
CA TYR A 141 18.73 -9.00 -1.18
C TYR A 141 18.62 -9.00 0.35
N PHE A 142 19.76 -9.04 1.04
CA PHE A 142 19.87 -8.58 2.42
C PHE A 142 20.96 -7.51 2.50
N TYR A 143 20.97 -6.74 3.59
CA TYR A 143 21.83 -5.56 3.70
C TYR A 143 22.68 -5.64 4.96
N LEU A 144 23.97 -5.34 4.81
CA LEU A 144 24.92 -5.20 5.91
C LEU A 144 25.30 -3.72 6.07
N GLN A 145 25.51 -3.24 7.29
CA GLN A 145 25.89 -1.84 7.51
C GLN A 145 27.40 -1.69 7.65
N THR A 146 27.91 -0.51 7.29
CA THR A 146 29.32 -0.17 7.43
C THR A 146 29.48 1.08 8.29
N LYS A 147 30.42 1.03 9.24
CA LYS A 147 30.84 2.21 10.00
C LYS A 147 31.66 3.14 9.11
N PRO A 148 31.85 4.42 9.50
CA PRO A 148 32.69 5.36 8.74
C PRO A 148 34.14 4.91 8.51
N ASP A 149 34.66 4.02 9.36
CA ASP A 149 35.99 3.41 9.21
C ASP A 149 36.03 2.21 8.26
N GLY A 150 34.89 1.85 7.65
CA GLY A 150 34.72 0.71 6.75
C GLY A 150 34.43 -0.62 7.45
N THR A 151 34.35 -0.65 8.77
CA THR A 151 34.05 -1.88 9.52
C THR A 151 32.59 -2.28 9.31
N VAL A 152 32.37 -3.50 8.84
CA VAL A 152 31.03 -4.07 8.69
C VAL A 152 30.43 -4.43 10.04
N PHE A 153 29.12 -4.31 10.20
CA PHE A 153 28.39 -4.75 11.38
C PHE A 153 26.95 -5.13 11.04
N LEU A 154 26.31 -5.89 11.93
CA LEU A 154 24.87 -6.11 11.90
C LEU A 154 24.22 -5.01 12.73
N SER A 155 23.45 -4.12 12.08
CA SER A 155 22.72 -3.08 12.80
C SER A 155 21.53 -3.68 13.54
N ARG A 156 21.45 -3.44 14.86
CA ARG A 156 20.31 -3.87 15.65
C ARG A 156 19.04 -3.10 15.27
N SER A 157 19.16 -1.81 14.98
CA SER A 157 18.01 -1.00 14.54
C SER A 157 17.46 -1.51 13.21
N TRP A 158 18.32 -1.84 12.25
CA TRP A 158 17.90 -2.42 10.97
C TRP A 158 17.13 -3.72 11.16
N ALA A 159 17.71 -4.67 11.91
CA ALA A 159 17.07 -5.94 12.18
C ALA A 159 15.71 -5.75 12.88
N LYS A 160 15.64 -4.85 13.86
CA LYS A 160 14.41 -4.53 14.59
C LYS A 160 13.34 -3.96 13.67
N SER A 161 13.64 -2.98 12.82
CA SER A 161 12.65 -2.40 11.91
C SER A 161 12.12 -3.44 10.92
N CYS A 162 12.97 -4.34 10.41
CA CYS A 162 12.52 -5.47 9.57
C CYS A 162 11.56 -6.40 10.34
N MET A 163 11.87 -6.74 11.60
CA MET A 163 11.01 -7.60 12.42
C MET A 163 9.68 -6.93 12.75
N ASP A 164 9.69 -5.64 13.10
CA ASP A 164 8.49 -4.87 13.43
C ASP A 164 7.56 -4.73 12.20
N LEU A 165 8.11 -4.44 11.01
CA LEU A 165 7.36 -4.44 9.74
C LEU A 165 6.75 -5.81 9.44
N TYR A 166 7.53 -6.88 9.62
CA TYR A 166 7.05 -8.24 9.39
C TYR A 166 5.92 -8.61 10.36
N ALA A 167 6.10 -8.36 11.66
CA ALA A 167 5.08 -8.64 12.67
C ALA A 167 3.78 -7.87 12.40
N PHE A 168 3.88 -6.59 12.01
CA PHE A 168 2.72 -5.80 11.60
C PHE A 168 2.02 -6.40 10.39
N SER A 169 2.77 -6.80 9.35
CA SER A 169 2.19 -7.42 8.15
C SER A 169 1.46 -8.74 8.45
N VAL A 170 1.99 -9.54 9.38
CA VAL A 170 1.38 -10.78 9.83
C VAL A 170 0.02 -10.50 10.48
N HIS A 171 -0.02 -9.50 11.37
CA HIS A 171 -1.25 -9.06 12.03
C HIS A 171 -2.25 -8.47 11.03
N TYR A 172 -1.79 -7.65 10.09
CA TYR A 172 -2.60 -7.07 9.01
C TYR A 172 -3.33 -8.15 8.22
N PHE A 173 -2.61 -9.12 7.67
CA PHE A 173 -3.24 -10.19 6.89
C PHE A 173 -4.14 -11.11 7.73
N GLU A 174 -3.81 -11.34 9.01
CA GLU A 174 -4.66 -12.12 9.91
C GLU A 174 -5.99 -11.44 10.22
N ALA A 175 -6.02 -10.11 10.35
CA ALA A 175 -7.26 -9.37 10.54
C ALA A 175 -8.26 -9.64 9.41
N TYR A 176 -7.78 -9.67 8.16
CA TYR A 176 -8.62 -9.97 6.99
C TYR A 176 -8.96 -11.45 6.87
N THR A 177 -8.00 -12.37 7.10
CA THR A 177 -8.27 -13.81 7.05
C THR A 177 -9.33 -14.23 8.08
N ASN A 178 -9.35 -13.59 9.24
CA ASN A 178 -10.33 -13.87 10.30
C ASN A 178 -11.62 -13.06 10.17
N GLU A 179 -11.74 -12.22 9.13
CA GLU A 179 -12.87 -11.29 8.93
C GLU A 179 -13.16 -10.44 10.19
N ASN A 180 -12.12 -10.10 10.97
CA ASN A 180 -12.29 -9.38 12.22
C ASN A 180 -12.49 -7.89 11.96
N LEU A 181 -13.75 -7.49 11.83
CA LEU A 181 -14.14 -6.10 11.56
C LEU A 181 -13.53 -5.09 12.55
N THR A 182 -13.37 -5.46 13.82
CA THR A 182 -12.81 -4.53 14.82
C THR A 182 -11.32 -4.26 14.56
N ASP A 183 -10.56 -5.32 14.27
CA ASP A 183 -9.14 -5.22 13.97
C ASP A 183 -8.94 -4.46 12.65
N VAL A 184 -9.72 -4.78 11.62
CA VAL A 184 -9.65 -4.08 10.32
C VAL A 184 -9.97 -2.59 10.47
N ILE A 185 -11.00 -2.21 11.25
CA ILE A 185 -11.29 -0.79 11.52
C ILE A 185 -10.08 -0.09 12.17
N SER A 186 -9.39 -0.77 13.08
CA SER A 186 -8.19 -0.22 13.73
C SER A 186 -6.97 -0.10 12.81
N LEU A 187 -6.96 -0.85 11.70
CA LEU A 187 -5.89 -0.85 10.70
C LEU A 187 -6.07 0.20 9.60
N ILE A 188 -7.30 0.63 9.31
CA ILE A 188 -7.58 1.66 8.28
C ILE A 188 -6.78 2.95 8.50
N PRO A 189 -6.62 3.48 9.73
CA PRO A 189 -5.75 4.62 10.02
C PRO A 189 -4.33 4.53 9.49
N TYR A 190 -3.83 3.31 9.32
CA TYR A 190 -2.49 3.06 8.81
C TYR A 190 -2.46 2.90 7.29
N THR A 191 -3.61 2.85 6.59
CA THR A 191 -3.60 2.86 5.12
C THR A 191 -3.21 4.24 4.60
N GLU A 192 -2.28 4.29 3.64
CA GLU A 192 -1.91 5.54 2.99
C GLU A 192 -3.14 6.12 2.28
N THR A 193 -3.51 7.32 2.69
CA THR A 193 -4.63 8.07 2.13
C THR A 193 -4.15 9.45 1.73
N THR A 194 -4.64 9.93 0.60
CA THR A 194 -4.31 11.26 0.04
C THR A 194 -5.04 12.39 0.76
N GLU A 195 -6.13 12.06 1.46
CA GLU A 195 -7.00 12.99 2.17
C GLU A 195 -7.12 12.54 3.64
N PRO A 196 -7.35 13.48 4.59
CA PRO A 196 -7.55 13.12 5.99
C PRO A 196 -8.66 12.09 6.14
N LEU A 197 -8.41 11.07 6.95
CA LEU A 197 -9.40 10.04 7.20
C LEU A 197 -10.67 10.65 7.81
N PRO A 198 -11.85 10.13 7.44
CA PRO A 198 -13.09 10.58 8.05
C PRO A 198 -13.08 10.34 9.56
N GLU A 199 -13.47 11.34 10.34
CA GLU A 199 -13.67 11.19 11.80
C GLU A 199 -14.89 10.29 12.12
N SER A 200 -15.77 10.10 11.12
CA SER A 200 -16.94 9.24 11.25
C SER A 200 -16.58 7.76 11.30
N LYS A 201 -16.87 7.13 12.45
CA LYS A 201 -16.74 5.69 12.65
C LYS A 201 -17.54 4.86 11.65
N ASP A 202 -18.62 5.40 11.10
CA ASP A 202 -19.46 4.66 10.16
C ASP A 202 -18.77 4.52 8.80
N ILE A 203 -18.03 5.53 8.33
CA ILE A 203 -17.29 5.45 7.06
C ILE A 203 -16.09 4.52 7.18
N LEU A 204 -15.39 4.56 8.32
CA LEU A 204 -14.34 3.59 8.62
C LEU A 204 -14.90 2.16 8.64
N ARG A 205 -16.13 1.98 9.15
CA ARG A 205 -16.80 0.68 9.13
C ARG A 205 -17.13 0.23 7.70
N GLU A 206 -17.60 1.11 6.82
CA GLU A 206 -17.87 0.76 5.42
C GLU A 206 -16.58 0.44 4.65
N LYS A 207 -15.51 1.23 4.83
CA LYS A 207 -14.16 0.90 4.32
C LYS A 207 -13.71 -0.50 4.80
N ALA A 208 -13.88 -0.81 6.09
CA ALA A 208 -13.46 -2.09 6.64
C ALA A 208 -14.25 -3.28 6.07
N LYS A 209 -15.57 -3.14 5.94
CA LYS A 209 -16.42 -4.16 5.32
C LYS A 209 -16.03 -4.40 3.87
N GLU A 210 -15.72 -3.34 3.12
CA GLU A 210 -15.32 -3.45 1.73
C GLU A 210 -13.96 -4.15 1.58
N MET A 211 -12.97 -3.82 2.42
CA MET A 211 -11.70 -4.57 2.47
C MET A 211 -11.93 -6.06 2.76
N ILE A 212 -12.73 -6.37 3.79
CA ILE A 212 -13.04 -7.75 4.15
C ILE A 212 -13.72 -8.45 2.98
N HIS A 213 -14.71 -7.81 2.35
CA HIS A 213 -15.39 -8.34 1.19
C HIS A 213 -14.40 -8.68 0.07
N PHE A 214 -13.50 -7.75 -0.26
CA PHE A 214 -12.44 -7.96 -1.25
C PHE A 214 -11.53 -9.13 -0.89
N TYR A 215 -11.01 -9.21 0.34
CA TYR A 215 -10.13 -10.30 0.76
C TYR A 215 -10.85 -11.66 0.77
N THR A 216 -12.13 -11.72 1.10
CA THR A 216 -12.93 -12.96 1.08
C THR A 216 -13.31 -13.39 -0.34
N HIS A 217 -13.63 -12.44 -1.24
CA HIS A 217 -14.25 -12.73 -2.54
C HIS A 217 -13.29 -12.62 -3.72
N ASN A 218 -12.29 -11.74 -3.67
CA ASN A 218 -11.41 -11.47 -4.80
C ASN A 218 -10.04 -12.12 -4.64
N VAL A 219 -9.51 -12.17 -3.42
CA VAL A 219 -8.23 -12.86 -3.15
C VAL A 219 -8.50 -14.36 -2.99
N LYS A 220 -7.88 -15.20 -3.83
CA LYS A 220 -8.00 -16.68 -3.74
C LYS A 220 -6.77 -17.40 -3.25
N SER A 221 -5.63 -16.71 -3.22
CA SER A 221 -4.42 -17.24 -2.64
C SER A 221 -4.51 -17.24 -1.11
N ASP A 222 -4.01 -18.32 -0.51
CA ASP A 222 -3.81 -18.37 0.93
C ASP A 222 -2.63 -17.48 1.33
N LYS A 223 -2.59 -17.02 2.59
CA LYS A 223 -1.46 -16.23 3.12
C LYS A 223 -0.10 -16.92 2.90
N SER A 224 -0.06 -18.25 2.90
CA SER A 224 1.16 -19.03 2.63
C SER A 224 1.67 -18.94 1.20
N ASP A 225 0.83 -18.48 0.26
CA ASP A 225 1.19 -18.31 -1.14
C ASP A 225 1.73 -16.91 -1.45
N TYR A 226 1.66 -15.98 -0.48
CA TYR A 226 2.14 -14.62 -0.66
C TYR A 226 3.66 -14.63 -0.68
N GLU A 227 4.25 -14.06 -1.72
CA GLU A 227 5.70 -13.98 -1.85
C GLU A 227 6.19 -12.67 -1.22
N MET A 228 7.02 -12.74 -0.18
CA MET A 228 7.75 -11.57 0.31
C MET A 228 8.80 -11.19 -0.74
N ILE A 229 8.57 -10.10 -1.49
CA ILE A 229 9.45 -9.64 -2.58
C ILE A 229 10.75 -9.08 -2.01
N SER A 230 10.64 -8.18 -1.04
CA SER A 230 11.75 -7.47 -0.43
C SER A 230 11.39 -7.03 0.99
N ILE A 231 12.41 -6.91 1.84
CA ILE A 231 12.32 -6.28 3.15
C ILE A 231 13.60 -5.49 3.45
N ASP A 232 13.42 -4.29 3.98
CA ASP A 232 14.46 -3.41 4.52
C ASP A 232 13.96 -2.68 5.76
N ALA A 233 14.77 -1.79 6.33
CA ALA A 233 14.41 -1.08 7.57
C ALA A 233 13.19 -0.15 7.44
N SER A 234 12.79 0.22 6.24
CA SER A 234 11.71 1.18 5.98
C SER A 234 10.55 0.57 5.20
N ASN A 235 10.74 -0.58 4.56
CA ASN A 235 9.79 -1.11 3.57
C ASN A 235 9.72 -2.64 3.60
N LEU A 236 8.51 -3.16 3.46
CA LEU A 236 8.22 -4.58 3.25
C LEU A 236 7.20 -4.71 2.11
N LEU A 237 7.54 -5.49 1.09
CA LEU A 237 6.72 -5.66 -0.12
C LEU A 237 6.32 -7.12 -0.31
N TYR A 238 5.01 -7.37 -0.47
CA TYR A 238 4.46 -8.66 -0.83
C TYR A 238 3.91 -8.67 -2.24
N LEU A 239 4.06 -9.81 -2.94
CA LEU A 239 3.28 -10.18 -4.11
C LEU A 239 2.15 -11.10 -3.66
N GLN A 240 0.91 -10.66 -3.84
CA GLN A 240 -0.27 -11.47 -3.66
C GLN A 240 -0.71 -12.03 -5.02
N PRO A 241 -0.63 -13.34 -5.24
CA PRO A 241 -1.09 -13.95 -6.49
C PRO A 241 -2.60 -14.18 -6.47
N GLU A 242 -3.17 -14.53 -7.61
CA GLU A 242 -4.54 -15.06 -7.72
C GLU A 242 -5.61 -14.12 -7.14
N VAL A 243 -5.56 -12.86 -7.57
CA VAL A 243 -6.57 -11.86 -7.25
C VAL A 243 -7.50 -11.70 -8.45
N TYR A 244 -8.80 -11.85 -8.23
CA TYR A 244 -9.81 -11.59 -9.25
C TYR A 244 -10.14 -10.10 -9.33
N ASP A 245 -10.15 -9.55 -10.54
CA ASP A 245 -10.85 -8.31 -10.82
C ASP A 245 -12.38 -8.54 -10.85
N ASN A 246 -13.16 -7.48 -11.02
CA ASN A 246 -14.63 -7.59 -11.08
C ASN A 246 -15.12 -8.34 -12.34
N HIS A 247 -14.24 -8.57 -13.31
CA HIS A 247 -14.49 -9.36 -14.51
C HIS A 247 -13.98 -10.81 -14.41
N LEU A 248 -13.62 -11.25 -13.20
CA LEU A 248 -13.09 -12.59 -12.90
C LEU A 248 -11.78 -12.91 -13.63
N ARG A 249 -11.05 -11.90 -14.09
CA ARG A 249 -9.69 -12.06 -14.61
C ARG A 249 -8.75 -12.18 -13.43
N VAL A 250 -7.85 -13.15 -13.53
CA VAL A 250 -6.85 -13.41 -12.51
C VAL A 250 -5.63 -12.54 -12.75
N SER A 251 -5.22 -11.78 -11.75
CA SER A 251 -4.00 -11.00 -11.73
C SER A 251 -3.20 -11.25 -10.44
N SER A 252 -2.04 -10.62 -10.34
CA SER A 252 -1.31 -10.46 -9.08
C SER A 252 -1.28 -9.00 -8.70
N ARG A 253 -1.26 -8.72 -7.39
CA ARG A 253 -1.12 -7.36 -6.88
C ARG A 253 -0.01 -7.28 -5.84
N GLN A 254 0.40 -6.06 -5.52
CA GLN A 254 1.40 -5.81 -4.48
C GLN A 254 0.75 -5.16 -3.27
N VAL A 255 1.16 -5.60 -2.09
CA VAL A 255 0.82 -4.96 -0.81
C VAL A 255 2.12 -4.51 -0.18
N ARG A 256 2.23 -3.23 0.17
CA ARG A 256 3.45 -2.62 0.69
C ARG A 256 3.20 -2.07 2.09
N PHE A 257 4.13 -2.34 2.99
CA PHE A 257 4.20 -1.77 4.33
C PHE A 257 5.39 -0.83 4.39
N ARG A 258 5.22 0.33 5.01
CA ARG A 258 6.27 1.33 5.13
C ARG A 258 6.37 1.81 6.55
N SER A 259 7.56 2.11 7.04
CA SER A 259 7.77 2.73 8.35
C SER A 259 8.38 4.11 8.15
N ASP A 260 7.87 5.11 8.88
CA ASP A 260 8.51 6.41 8.97
C ASP A 260 9.60 6.46 10.07
N ALA A 261 10.20 7.63 10.27
CA ALA A 261 11.24 7.86 11.28
C ALA A 261 10.74 7.74 12.73
N GLN A 262 9.43 7.83 12.94
CA GLN A 262 8.78 7.71 14.23
C GLN A 262 8.29 6.28 14.49
N ASP A 263 8.73 5.32 13.66
CA ASP A 263 8.33 3.92 13.68
C ASP A 263 6.80 3.73 13.47
N VAL A 264 6.14 4.69 12.83
CA VAL A 264 4.73 4.56 12.43
C VAL A 264 4.68 3.80 11.11
N ILE A 265 3.97 2.67 11.13
CA ILE A 265 3.83 1.81 9.95
C ILE A 265 2.60 2.21 9.14
N SER A 266 2.77 2.54 7.86
CA SER A 266 1.68 2.70 6.90
C SER A 266 1.56 1.51 5.95
N VAL A 267 0.39 1.35 5.33
CA VAL A 267 0.09 0.28 4.36
C VAL A 267 -0.41 0.88 3.07
N ILE A 268 0.21 0.50 1.96
CA ILE A 268 -0.28 0.74 0.60
C ILE A 268 -0.89 -0.55 0.10
N ASP A 269 -2.22 -0.60 0.13
CA ASP A 269 -3.01 -1.75 -0.27
C ASP A 269 -4.15 -1.32 -1.20
N PRO A 270 -3.86 -1.08 -2.50
CA PRO A 270 -4.83 -0.52 -3.41
C PRO A 270 -5.94 -1.52 -3.72
N ILE A 271 -7.18 -1.07 -3.61
CA ILE A 271 -8.37 -1.77 -4.09
C ILE A 271 -8.99 -0.95 -5.21
N GLU A 272 -9.17 -1.57 -6.37
CA GLU A 272 -9.95 -0.97 -7.45
C GLU A 272 -11.43 -1.14 -7.15
N HIS A 273 -12.17 -0.03 -7.17
CA HIS A 273 -13.61 -0.06 -7.02
C HIS A 273 -14.27 0.44 -8.31
N GLU A 274 -15.10 -0.41 -8.91
CA GLU A 274 -15.84 -0.04 -10.12
C GLU A 274 -17.06 0.81 -9.79
N LEU A 275 -17.41 1.69 -10.73
CA LEU A 275 -18.67 2.41 -10.71
C LEU A 275 -19.82 1.41 -10.80
N LYS A 276 -20.78 1.47 -9.87
CA LYS A 276 -21.95 0.60 -9.89
C LYS A 276 -22.78 0.90 -11.14
N THR A 277 -23.23 -0.13 -11.85
CA THR A 277 -24.05 0.03 -13.07
C THR A 277 -25.37 0.79 -12.82
N ALA A 278 -25.89 0.73 -11.59
CA ALA A 278 -27.06 1.51 -11.15
C ALA A 278 -26.80 3.03 -11.14
N ASP A 279 -25.54 3.45 -11.09
CA ASP A 279 -25.11 4.85 -11.06
C ASP A 279 -24.78 5.38 -12.47
N LEU A 280 -25.07 4.60 -13.51
CA LEU A 280 -25.07 5.06 -14.91
C LEU A 280 -26.32 5.87 -15.28
N TYR A 281 -27.21 6.12 -14.32
CA TYR A 281 -28.47 6.80 -14.53
C TYR A 281 -28.45 8.22 -13.96
N LEU A 282 -29.01 9.15 -14.73
CA LEU A 282 -29.40 10.46 -14.23
C LEU A 282 -30.69 10.32 -13.42
N TYR A 283 -30.74 11.03 -12.29
CA TYR A 283 -31.93 11.17 -11.45
C TYR A 283 -32.40 12.62 -11.48
N TYR A 284 -33.71 12.83 -11.55
CA TYR A 284 -34.34 14.14 -11.45
C TYR A 284 -35.49 14.12 -10.46
N ASN A 285 -35.43 14.98 -9.44
CA ASN A 285 -36.33 14.97 -8.28
C ASN A 285 -36.47 13.56 -7.67
N ASN A 286 -35.33 12.88 -7.45
CA ASN A 286 -35.23 11.52 -6.89
C ASN A 286 -35.96 10.43 -7.70
N ARG A 287 -36.18 10.68 -9.01
CA ARG A 287 -36.68 9.67 -9.94
C ARG A 287 -35.61 9.36 -10.97
N ARG A 288 -35.38 8.07 -11.21
CA ARG A 288 -34.52 7.60 -12.30
C ARG A 288 -35.12 8.04 -13.64
N THR A 289 -34.34 8.72 -14.49
CA THR A 289 -34.83 9.27 -15.75
C THR A 289 -34.17 8.64 -16.97
N LEU A 290 -32.88 8.90 -17.16
CA LEU A 290 -32.12 8.54 -18.35
C LEU A 290 -30.88 7.76 -17.96
N ARG A 291 -30.46 6.82 -18.79
CA ARG A 291 -29.15 6.19 -18.66
C ARG A 291 -28.19 6.79 -19.69
N ILE A 292 -26.93 6.93 -19.32
CA ILE A 292 -25.89 7.13 -20.34
C ILE A 292 -25.84 5.90 -21.27
N GLY A 293 -25.66 6.12 -22.56
CA GLY A 293 -25.80 5.11 -23.61
C GLY A 293 -27.22 4.91 -24.15
N ASP A 294 -28.25 5.50 -23.54
CA ASP A 294 -29.62 5.45 -24.09
C ASP A 294 -29.78 6.43 -25.27
N ASN A 295 -30.67 6.09 -26.20
CA ASN A 295 -31.11 7.03 -27.23
C ASN A 295 -31.94 8.18 -26.62
N ALA A 296 -31.75 9.38 -27.14
CA ALA A 296 -32.45 10.59 -26.76
C ALA A 296 -32.93 11.40 -27.96
N ALA A 297 -34.03 12.11 -27.75
CA ALA A 297 -34.64 13.05 -28.69
C ALA A 297 -35.27 14.23 -27.91
N PRO A 298 -35.48 15.40 -28.55
CA PRO A 298 -35.91 16.62 -27.86
C PRO A 298 -37.21 16.47 -27.07
N LEU A 299 -38.23 15.79 -27.63
CA LEU A 299 -39.51 15.60 -26.94
C LEU A 299 -39.37 14.78 -25.65
N GLN A 300 -38.51 13.76 -25.65
CA GLN A 300 -38.25 12.94 -24.47
C GLN A 300 -37.61 13.79 -23.36
N LEU A 301 -36.56 14.54 -23.67
CA LEU A 301 -35.89 15.37 -22.66
C LEU A 301 -36.80 16.48 -22.14
N SER A 302 -37.55 17.13 -23.03
CA SER A 302 -38.48 18.20 -22.67
C SER A 302 -39.60 17.71 -21.75
N SER A 303 -40.06 16.46 -21.94
CA SER A 303 -41.06 15.85 -21.05
C SER A 303 -40.55 15.58 -19.63
N ILE A 304 -39.23 15.44 -19.45
CA ILE A 304 -38.59 15.12 -18.18
C ILE A 304 -38.13 16.39 -17.46
N PHE A 305 -37.43 17.28 -18.17
CA PHE A 305 -36.74 18.43 -17.59
C PHE A 305 -37.41 19.78 -17.87
N GLY A 306 -38.38 19.81 -18.80
CA GLY A 306 -38.90 21.06 -19.39
C GLY A 306 -38.02 21.55 -20.53
N ASP A 307 -38.28 22.77 -21.01
CA ASP A 307 -37.54 23.34 -22.14
C ASP A 307 -36.08 23.63 -21.78
N PRO A 308 -35.11 23.31 -22.66
CA PRO A 308 -33.71 23.64 -22.45
C PRO A 308 -33.45 25.15 -22.50
N LEU A 309 -32.40 25.61 -21.82
CA LEU A 309 -31.93 26.99 -21.93
C LEU A 309 -31.28 27.25 -23.29
N THR A 310 -30.49 26.29 -23.78
CA THR A 310 -29.83 26.34 -25.07
C THR A 310 -29.60 24.92 -25.59
N VAL A 311 -29.73 24.73 -26.89
CA VAL A 311 -29.22 23.57 -27.61
C VAL A 311 -28.12 24.06 -28.54
N SER A 312 -26.94 23.45 -28.47
CA SER A 312 -25.79 23.84 -29.29
C SER A 312 -25.12 22.62 -29.87
N CYS A 313 -24.55 22.75 -31.07
CA CYS A 313 -23.97 21.63 -31.78
C CYS A 313 -22.49 21.89 -32.09
N GLY A 314 -21.66 20.88 -31.84
CA GLY A 314 -20.24 20.89 -32.15
C GLY A 314 -19.93 20.66 -33.64
N PRO A 315 -18.63 20.57 -33.99
CA PRO A 315 -18.20 20.20 -35.34
C PRO A 315 -18.62 18.77 -35.70
N VAL A 316 -18.71 18.48 -37.00
CA VAL A 316 -18.89 17.11 -37.52
C VAL A 316 -17.68 16.28 -37.11
N MET A 317 -17.92 15.17 -36.41
CA MET A 317 -16.90 14.22 -35.99
C MET A 317 -16.77 13.08 -37.00
N GLU A 318 -17.89 12.57 -37.53
CA GLU A 318 -17.93 11.47 -38.50
C GLU A 318 -18.95 11.75 -39.61
N PRO A 319 -18.66 11.41 -40.89
CA PRO A 319 -19.66 11.46 -41.94
C PRO A 319 -20.72 10.38 -41.69
N ALA A 320 -22.00 10.76 -41.70
CA ALA A 320 -23.09 9.80 -41.60
C ALA A 320 -23.25 9.08 -42.95
N GLU A 321 -23.28 7.75 -42.95
CA GLU A 321 -23.28 6.92 -44.18
C GLU A 321 -24.46 7.22 -45.13
N ASN A 322 -25.52 7.92 -44.67
CA ASN A 322 -26.74 8.19 -45.44
C ASN A 322 -27.35 9.59 -45.23
N MET A 323 -26.63 10.56 -44.64
CA MET A 323 -27.13 11.93 -44.42
C MET A 323 -26.06 12.97 -44.75
N GLU A 324 -26.45 14.11 -45.35
CA GLU A 324 -25.54 15.27 -45.52
C GLU A 324 -25.05 15.81 -44.16
N ASP A 325 -25.81 15.53 -43.09
CA ASP A 325 -25.52 15.92 -41.72
C ASP A 325 -24.76 14.80 -41.00
N GLY A 326 -23.43 14.94 -40.90
CA GLY A 326 -22.59 14.01 -40.14
C GLY A 326 -22.88 14.01 -38.63
N LEU A 327 -22.30 13.03 -37.93
CA LEU A 327 -22.45 12.84 -36.48
C LEU A 327 -21.69 13.91 -35.69
N ARG A 328 -22.30 14.41 -34.62
CA ARG A 328 -21.83 15.55 -33.84
C ARG A 328 -22.15 15.35 -32.35
N ASN A 329 -21.39 16.06 -31.51
CA ASN A 329 -21.77 16.27 -30.10
C ASN A 329 -22.76 17.43 -30.00
N ILE A 330 -23.96 17.15 -29.49
CA ILE A 330 -25.05 18.09 -29.28
C ILE A 330 -25.13 18.36 -27.78
N LEU A 331 -24.78 19.58 -27.36
CA LEU A 331 -24.79 20.02 -25.98
C LEU A 331 -26.11 20.73 -25.65
N ILE A 332 -26.84 20.17 -24.69
CA ILE A 332 -28.16 20.62 -24.25
C ILE A 332 -28.01 21.12 -22.81
N ARG A 333 -28.28 22.41 -22.58
CA ARG A 333 -28.09 23.04 -21.27
C ARG A 333 -29.41 23.30 -20.57
N TYR A 334 -29.45 22.96 -19.28
CA TYR A 334 -30.52 23.29 -18.36
C TYR A 334 -29.99 24.15 -17.22
N LYS A 335 -30.87 24.59 -16.33
CA LYS A 335 -30.43 25.32 -15.13
C LYS A 335 -29.66 24.40 -14.19
N GLY A 336 -28.33 24.51 -14.24
CA GLY A 336 -27.40 23.87 -13.30
C GLY A 336 -26.92 22.47 -13.68
N PHE A 337 -27.22 22.02 -14.89
CA PHE A 337 -26.69 20.79 -15.47
C PHE A 337 -26.73 20.84 -17.01
N SER A 338 -25.98 19.97 -17.68
CA SER A 338 -26.02 19.78 -19.12
C SER A 338 -25.95 18.31 -19.50
N ILE A 339 -26.44 18.02 -20.69
CA ILE A 339 -26.46 16.70 -21.31
C ILE A 339 -25.82 16.82 -22.69
N THR A 340 -24.92 15.90 -23.02
CA THR A 340 -24.35 15.77 -24.36
C THR A 340 -24.90 14.52 -25.04
N VAL A 341 -25.38 14.70 -26.26
CA VAL A 341 -25.87 13.64 -27.14
C VAL A 341 -24.93 13.53 -28.33
N TYR A 342 -24.45 12.32 -28.62
CA TYR A 342 -23.73 12.04 -29.86
C TYR A 342 -24.72 11.55 -30.92
N GLY A 343 -24.89 12.32 -32.00
CA GLY A 343 -25.88 11.97 -33.02
C GLY A 343 -26.02 12.99 -34.14
N VAL A 344 -27.19 12.96 -34.77
CA VAL A 344 -27.53 13.81 -35.93
C VAL A 344 -28.33 15.03 -35.46
N TYR A 345 -27.98 16.19 -36.00
CA TYR A 345 -28.56 17.48 -35.65
C TYR A 345 -29.12 18.18 -36.90
N HIS A 346 -30.44 18.34 -36.96
CA HIS A 346 -31.13 19.09 -38.01
C HIS A 346 -31.72 20.43 -37.51
N GLY A 347 -31.78 20.62 -36.18
CA GLY A 347 -32.21 21.85 -35.53
C GLY A 347 -32.40 21.67 -34.02
N GLU A 348 -32.70 22.75 -33.29
CA GLU A 348 -32.87 22.70 -31.82
C GLU A 348 -34.00 21.75 -31.38
N ASP A 349 -35.06 21.65 -32.20
CA ASP A 349 -36.22 20.79 -32.00
C ASP A 349 -36.16 19.47 -32.78
N ASP A 350 -35.10 19.24 -33.56
CA ASP A 350 -34.96 18.09 -34.44
C ASP A 350 -33.52 17.54 -34.40
N TRP A 351 -33.29 16.65 -33.44
CA TRP A 351 -32.07 15.90 -33.30
C TRP A 351 -32.33 14.54 -32.66
N THR A 352 -31.46 13.57 -32.93
CA THR A 352 -31.51 12.25 -32.32
C THR A 352 -30.10 11.71 -32.12
N GLY A 353 -29.90 10.95 -31.06
CA GLY A 353 -28.59 10.33 -30.82
C GLY A 353 -28.52 9.63 -29.47
N THR A 354 -27.32 9.24 -29.10
CA THR A 354 -27.01 8.53 -27.86
C THR A 354 -26.52 9.50 -26.79
N LEU A 355 -27.00 9.35 -25.55
CA LEU A 355 -26.50 10.12 -24.41
C LEU A 355 -25.08 9.69 -24.07
N VAL A 356 -24.11 10.60 -24.18
CA VAL A 356 -22.68 10.28 -23.96
C VAL A 356 -22.06 11.02 -22.79
N HIS A 357 -22.74 12.03 -22.22
CA HIS A 357 -22.19 12.81 -21.11
C HIS A 357 -23.29 13.53 -20.32
N PHE A 358 -23.18 13.51 -18.99
CA PHE A 358 -23.92 14.38 -18.06
C PHE A 358 -22.94 15.21 -17.23
N ASP A 359 -23.17 16.52 -17.16
CA ASP A 359 -22.46 17.42 -16.24
C ASP A 359 -23.46 18.09 -15.30
N ILE A 360 -23.20 18.06 -13.99
CA ILE A 360 -24.03 18.65 -12.94
C ILE A 360 -23.15 19.60 -12.13
N TYR A 361 -23.51 20.89 -12.06
CA TYR A 361 -22.65 21.92 -11.46
C TYR A 361 -23.37 22.92 -10.54
N SER A 362 -24.71 22.95 -10.52
CA SER A 362 -25.45 23.76 -9.52
C SER A 362 -26.90 23.33 -9.26
N SER A 363 -27.37 22.25 -9.88
CA SER A 363 -28.74 21.76 -9.70
C SER A 363 -28.86 20.82 -8.50
N LYS A 364 -29.67 21.21 -7.51
CA LYS A 364 -30.06 20.35 -6.37
C LYS A 364 -31.14 19.32 -6.71
N LYS A 365 -31.72 19.41 -7.91
CA LYS A 365 -32.79 18.51 -8.37
C LYS A 365 -32.24 17.33 -9.16
N VAL A 366 -30.98 17.38 -9.56
CA VAL A 366 -30.34 16.40 -10.44
C VAL A 366 -29.25 15.67 -9.67
N GLY A 367 -29.15 14.37 -9.91
CA GLY A 367 -28.12 13.52 -9.33
C GLY A 367 -27.70 12.41 -10.30
N ILE A 368 -26.65 11.69 -9.95
CA ILE A 368 -26.17 10.49 -10.64
C ILE A 368 -26.36 9.32 -9.67
N GLY A 369 -26.98 8.23 -10.13
CA GLY A 369 -27.40 7.18 -9.22
C GLY A 369 -28.46 7.64 -8.23
N SER A 370 -28.92 6.72 -7.37
CA SER A 370 -30.00 7.04 -6.42
C SER A 370 -29.55 7.97 -5.29
N ASN A 371 -28.25 8.06 -5.04
CA ASN A 371 -27.71 8.63 -3.80
C ASN A 371 -26.52 9.58 -4.03
N MET A 372 -26.23 10.06 -5.24
CA MET A 372 -25.21 11.10 -5.45
C MET A 372 -25.84 12.35 -6.06
N SER A 373 -25.84 13.44 -5.30
CA SER A 373 -26.38 14.74 -5.69
C SER A 373 -25.51 15.86 -5.14
N LEU A 374 -25.66 17.09 -5.64
CA LEU A 374 -24.91 18.24 -5.12
C LEU A 374 -25.30 18.66 -3.68
N ASN A 375 -26.24 17.95 -3.03
CA ASN A 375 -26.52 18.14 -1.60
C ASN A 375 -25.69 17.21 -0.71
N GLU A 376 -25.00 16.24 -1.31
CA GLU A 376 -24.17 15.27 -0.62
C GLU A 376 -22.74 15.80 -0.42
N SER A 377 -22.00 15.15 0.46
CA SER A 377 -20.62 15.46 0.82
C SER A 377 -19.65 14.35 0.40
N SER A 378 -18.35 14.61 0.52
CA SER A 378 -17.30 13.62 0.31
C SER A 378 -17.49 12.37 1.18
N TRP A 379 -18.09 12.52 2.36
CA TRP A 379 -18.38 11.41 3.26
C TRP A 379 -19.54 10.53 2.80
N ASP A 380 -20.55 11.12 2.17
CA ASP A 380 -21.67 10.38 1.57
C ASP A 380 -21.20 9.58 0.34
N VAL A 381 -20.24 10.15 -0.41
CA VAL A 381 -19.55 9.44 -1.49
C VAL A 381 -18.74 8.27 -0.93
N LEU A 382 -17.92 8.50 0.10
CA LEU A 382 -17.13 7.42 0.73
C LEU A 382 -18.00 6.35 1.41
N SER A 383 -19.21 6.68 1.82
CA SER A 383 -20.17 5.68 2.32
C SER A 383 -20.67 4.74 1.21
N GLN A 384 -20.64 5.19 -0.05
CA GLN A 384 -21.05 4.40 -1.22
C GLN A 384 -19.87 3.75 -1.95
N TYR A 385 -18.74 4.44 -1.96
CA TYR A 385 -17.50 4.10 -2.63
C TYR A 385 -16.33 4.31 -1.65
N PRO A 386 -16.07 3.35 -0.74
CA PRO A 386 -15.17 3.54 0.39
C PRO A 386 -13.72 3.89 0.05
N PHE A 387 -13.29 3.63 -1.18
CA PHE A 387 -11.93 3.92 -1.67
C PHE A 387 -11.89 4.98 -2.79
N ALA A 388 -12.98 5.73 -3.00
CA ALA A 388 -13.01 6.77 -4.02
C ALA A 388 -11.93 7.85 -3.80
N ASP A 389 -11.56 8.13 -2.55
CA ASP A 389 -10.47 9.05 -2.20
C ASP A 389 -9.10 8.61 -2.75
N GLN A 390 -8.81 7.31 -2.74
CA GLN A 390 -7.57 6.75 -3.30
C GLN A 390 -7.54 6.82 -4.83
N MET A 391 -8.70 6.91 -5.48
CA MET A 391 -8.86 7.04 -6.94
C MET A 391 -9.06 8.50 -7.39
N GLY A 392 -8.86 9.48 -6.49
CA GLY A 392 -9.09 10.90 -6.81
C GLY A 392 -10.56 11.22 -7.14
N TYR A 393 -11.49 10.38 -6.65
CA TYR A 393 -12.93 10.44 -6.89
C TYR A 393 -13.33 10.34 -8.37
N GLU A 394 -12.53 9.63 -9.17
CA GLU A 394 -12.87 9.17 -10.50
C GLU A 394 -13.07 7.64 -10.49
N MET A 395 -14.30 7.18 -10.72
CA MET A 395 -14.67 5.77 -10.76
C MET A 395 -15.06 5.37 -12.18
N LYS A 396 -14.64 4.18 -12.62
CA LYS A 396 -14.91 3.68 -13.97
C LYS A 396 -15.62 2.34 -13.95
N VAL A 397 -16.34 2.03 -15.01
CA VAL A 397 -16.92 0.70 -15.26
C VAL A 397 -17.01 0.44 -16.75
N THR A 398 -16.75 -0.80 -17.17
CA THR A 398 -16.96 -1.24 -18.56
C THR A 398 -18.20 -2.10 -18.66
N VAL A 399 -19.16 -1.70 -19.49
CA VAL A 399 -20.41 -2.44 -19.73
C VAL A 399 -20.58 -2.59 -21.24
N ASP A 400 -20.76 -3.84 -21.70
CA ASP A 400 -20.97 -4.18 -23.12
C ASP A 400 -19.86 -3.67 -24.07
N GLY A 401 -18.62 -3.56 -23.57
CA GLY A 401 -17.46 -3.08 -24.33
C GLY A 401 -17.23 -1.56 -24.27
N GLU A 402 -18.18 -0.82 -23.71
CA GLU A 402 -18.10 0.64 -23.54
C GLU A 402 -17.64 0.99 -22.12
N THR A 403 -16.76 1.99 -21.99
CA THR A 403 -16.26 2.44 -20.69
C THR A 403 -16.96 3.72 -20.26
N TYR A 404 -17.41 3.74 -19.01
CA TYR A 404 -18.07 4.88 -18.40
C TYR A 404 -17.23 5.37 -17.23
N SER A 405 -17.09 6.69 -17.08
CA SER A 405 -16.34 7.32 -15.99
C SER A 405 -17.21 8.35 -15.28
N LEU A 406 -17.30 8.23 -13.96
CA LEU A 406 -17.87 9.22 -13.05
C LEU A 406 -16.75 9.96 -12.33
N LYS A 407 -16.66 11.26 -12.53
CA LYS A 407 -15.78 12.16 -11.79
C LYS A 407 -16.60 13.04 -10.85
N ILE A 408 -16.20 13.11 -9.59
CA ILE A 408 -16.82 13.96 -8.57
C ILE A 408 -15.82 15.03 -8.13
N GLU A 409 -16.25 16.29 -8.14
CA GLU A 409 -15.46 17.43 -7.69
C GLU A 409 -16.05 18.00 -6.41
N PHE A 410 -15.18 18.45 -5.50
CA PHE A 410 -15.56 18.98 -4.20
C PHE A 410 -15.14 20.43 -4.06
N ASP A 411 -15.92 21.20 -3.30
CA ASP A 411 -15.54 22.54 -2.87
C ASP A 411 -14.59 22.43 -1.66
N LYS A 412 -13.28 22.47 -1.93
CA LYS A 412 -12.25 22.37 -0.90
C LYS A 412 -12.11 23.64 -0.05
N GLU A 413 -12.71 24.76 -0.46
CA GLU A 413 -12.67 26.02 0.28
C GLU A 413 -13.74 26.07 1.37
N ASN A 414 -14.85 25.36 1.19
CA ASN A 414 -16.01 25.39 2.08
C ASN A 414 -16.25 24.04 2.76
N LYS A 415 -15.39 23.68 3.72
CA LYS A 415 -15.53 22.48 4.55
C LYS A 415 -16.81 22.54 5.42
N ASN A 416 -17.54 21.44 5.50
CA ASN A 416 -18.66 21.29 6.44
C ASN A 416 -18.15 21.24 7.90
N GLU A 417 -19.05 21.47 8.87
CA GLU A 417 -18.71 21.46 10.31
C GLU A 417 -18.10 20.13 10.77
N ASP A 418 -18.52 19.03 10.14
CA ASP A 418 -18.04 17.69 10.42
C ASP A 418 -16.67 17.42 9.79
N GLY A 419 -16.24 18.23 8.83
CA GLY A 419 -14.98 18.05 8.13
C GLY A 419 -15.10 17.34 6.78
N SER A 420 -16.30 17.07 6.29
CA SER A 420 -16.54 16.67 4.91
C SER A 420 -16.45 17.87 3.95
N PHE A 421 -16.31 17.60 2.65
CA PHE A 421 -16.36 18.63 1.61
C PHE A 421 -17.66 18.47 0.81
N PRO A 422 -18.42 19.55 0.55
CA PRO A 422 -19.61 19.48 -0.28
C PRO A 422 -19.23 19.22 -1.75
N ILE A 423 -20.05 18.47 -2.45
CA ILE A 423 -19.86 18.23 -3.90
C ILE A 423 -20.14 19.53 -4.66
N SER A 424 -19.17 19.97 -5.46
CA SER A 424 -19.28 21.17 -6.31
C SER A 424 -19.73 20.84 -7.73
N ALA A 425 -19.28 19.69 -8.26
CA ALA A 425 -19.69 19.22 -9.58
C ALA A 425 -19.59 17.70 -9.70
N MET A 426 -20.32 17.15 -10.67
CA MET A 426 -20.19 15.75 -11.08
C MET A 426 -20.26 15.65 -12.61
N SER A 427 -19.47 14.75 -13.17
CA SER A 427 -19.41 14.47 -14.60
C SER A 427 -19.46 12.96 -14.82
N LEU A 428 -20.50 12.45 -15.48
CA LEU A 428 -20.60 11.06 -15.95
C LEU A 428 -20.46 11.04 -17.47
N LYS A 429 -19.43 10.38 -18.00
CA LYS A 429 -19.13 10.31 -19.43
C LYS A 429 -18.98 8.88 -19.93
N GLN A 430 -19.29 8.65 -21.19
CA GLN A 430 -18.87 7.49 -21.99
C GLN A 430 -17.54 7.86 -22.66
N GLU A 431 -16.51 7.03 -22.50
CA GLU A 431 -15.14 7.28 -23.00
C GLU A 431 -14.91 6.84 -24.45
#